data_AF-A0A9P8V453-F1
#
_entry.id   AF-A0A9P8V453-F1
#
_cell.length_a   1.000
_cell.length_b   1.000
_cell.length_c   1.000
_cell.angle_alpha   90.00
_cell.angle_beta   90.00
_cell.angle_gamma   90.00
#
_symmetry.space_group_name_H-M   'P 1'
#
loop_
_entity.id
_entity.type
_entity.pdbx_description
1 polymer ?
#
loop_
_entity_poly.entity_id
_entity_poly.type
_entity_poly.pdbx_seq_one_letter_code
_entity_poly.pdbx_strand_id
1 'polypeptide(L)'
;MWTTTDGRTLKQGNKPLAGIGDRIISLYITEVAFNEGLTIGDTNRLLQTRASNEYLAGIFDDLCLDEEIVKNPCQPDKISMRTKATTVEAIVGAVYQDGGMDGAMAVLEYLNI
;
A
#
# COMPACT_ATOMS: atom_id res chain seq x y z
N MET A 1 -13.94 -5.02 15.35
CA MET A 1 -12.70 -5.11 16.15
C MET A 1 -12.03 -3.74 16.07
N TRP A 2 -11.75 -3.12 17.22
CA TRP A 2 -11.09 -1.82 17.30
C TRP A 2 -9.61 -2.08 17.60
N THR A 3 -8.71 -1.41 16.89
CA THR A 3 -7.29 -1.39 17.23
C THR A 3 -6.96 0.02 17.70
N THR A 4 -6.38 0.11 18.91
CA THR A 4 -5.95 1.37 19.49
C THR A 4 -4.45 1.48 19.27
N THR A 5 -4.02 2.47 18.48
CA THR A 5 -2.63 2.91 18.38
C THR A 5 -2.59 4.39 18.76
N ASP A 6 -1.71 4.73 19.71
CA ASP A 6 -1.48 6.12 20.18
C ASP A 6 -2.76 6.91 20.55
N GLY A 7 -3.68 6.28 21.29
CA GLY A 7 -4.92 6.92 21.76
C GLY A 7 -6.00 7.14 20.69
N ARG A 8 -5.79 6.69 19.45
CA ARG A 8 -6.79 6.78 18.37
C ARG A 8 -7.47 5.43 18.14
N THR A 9 -8.80 5.43 18.19
CA THR A 9 -9.62 4.26 17.85
C THR A 9 -9.77 4.18 16.33
N LEU A 10 -9.01 3.29 15.67
CA LEU A 10 -9.16 3.07 14.24
C LEU A 10 -10.42 2.23 13.97
N LYS A 11 -11.50 2.89 13.55
CA LYS A 11 -12.68 2.20 13.01
C LYS A 11 -12.23 1.46 11.74
N GLN A 12 -12.20 0.12 11.80
CA GLN A 12 -11.77 -0.79 10.73
C GLN A 12 -10.24 -1.02 10.57
N GLY A 13 -9.43 -0.75 11.59
CA GLY A 13 -7.98 -1.04 11.56
C GLY A 13 -7.23 -0.14 10.58
N ASN A 14 -6.29 -0.68 9.81
CA ASN A 14 -5.44 0.07 8.87
C ASN A 14 -6.15 0.51 7.57
N LYS A 15 -7.41 0.13 7.35
CA LYS A 15 -8.13 0.40 6.10
C LYS A 15 -8.23 1.87 5.69
N PRO A 16 -8.45 2.85 6.59
CA PRO A 16 -8.47 4.25 6.20
C PRO A 16 -7.12 4.72 5.63
N LEU A 17 -6.01 4.27 6.22
CA LEU A 17 -4.66 4.57 5.72
C LEU A 17 -4.40 3.87 4.39
N ALA A 18 -4.79 2.60 4.27
CA ALA A 18 -4.73 1.88 3.00
C ALA A 18 -5.50 2.59 1.89
N GLY A 19 -6.68 3.10 2.23
CA GLY A 19 -7.47 3.94 1.34
C GLY A 19 -6.65 5.13 0.83
N ILE A 20 -5.95 5.86 1.68
CA ILE A 20 -5.11 6.99 1.25
C ILE A 20 -3.96 6.49 0.35
N GLY A 21 -3.21 5.48 0.79
CA GLY A 21 -2.05 4.97 0.06
C GLY A 21 -2.38 4.45 -1.34
N ASP A 22 -3.52 3.76 -1.52
CA ASP A 22 -4.02 3.31 -2.82
C ASP A 22 -4.15 4.46 -3.85
N ARG A 23 -4.64 5.64 -3.42
CA ARG A 23 -4.75 6.81 -4.32
C ARG A 23 -3.38 7.42 -4.62
N ILE A 24 -2.47 7.40 -3.66
CA ILE A 24 -1.10 7.93 -3.84
C ILE A 24 -0.32 7.02 -4.79
N ILE A 25 -0.38 5.69 -4.62
CA ILE A 25 0.20 4.70 -5.54
C ILE A 25 -0.33 4.94 -6.96
N SER A 26 -1.65 5.10 -7.11
CA SER A 26 -2.28 5.36 -8.41
C SER A 26 -1.83 6.68 -9.05
N LEU A 27 -1.71 7.74 -8.24
CA LEU A 27 -1.21 9.04 -8.71
C LEU A 27 0.25 8.91 -9.18
N TYR A 28 1.11 8.31 -8.37
CA TYR A 28 2.53 8.11 -8.69
C TYR A 28 2.72 7.35 -10.01
N ILE A 29 2.06 6.21 -10.18
CA ILE A 29 2.11 5.42 -11.42
C ILE A 29 1.64 6.26 -12.62
N THR A 30 0.59 7.07 -12.42
CA THR A 30 0.06 7.96 -13.48
C THR A 30 1.06 9.07 -13.83
N GLU A 31 1.75 9.65 -12.85
CA GLU A 31 2.79 10.66 -13.08
C GLU A 31 4.01 10.09 -13.80
N VAL A 32 4.48 8.90 -13.40
CA VAL A 32 5.55 8.19 -14.11
C VAL A 32 5.15 7.94 -15.56
N ALA A 33 3.96 7.38 -15.80
CA ALA A 33 3.46 7.13 -17.14
C ALA A 33 3.32 8.40 -17.99
N PHE A 34 2.86 9.50 -17.38
CA PHE A 34 2.76 10.80 -18.05
C PHE A 34 4.15 11.33 -18.45
N ASN A 35 5.12 11.26 -17.54
CA ASN A 35 6.50 11.70 -17.79
C ASN A 35 7.20 10.85 -18.86
N GLU A 36 6.85 9.58 -18.97
CA GLU A 36 7.31 8.67 -20.03
C GLU A 36 6.56 8.85 -21.37
N GLY A 37 5.52 9.69 -21.41
CA GLY A 37 4.73 9.94 -22.62
C GLY A 37 3.85 8.75 -23.02
N LEU A 38 3.46 7.91 -22.07
CA LEU A 38 2.61 6.75 -22.33
C LEU A 38 1.17 7.16 -22.73
N THR A 39 0.50 6.29 -23.48
CA THR A 39 -0.91 6.48 -23.81
C THR A 39 -1.80 6.19 -22.60
N ILE A 40 -3.03 6.72 -22.59
CA ILE A 40 -4.03 6.41 -21.54
C ILE A 40 -4.26 4.89 -21.42
N GLY A 41 -4.25 4.16 -22.54
CA GLY A 41 -4.40 2.71 -22.55
C GLY A 41 -3.23 2.01 -21.84
N ASP A 42 -2.01 2.45 -22.09
CA ASP A 42 -0.81 1.92 -21.46
C ASP A 42 -0.74 2.30 -19.98
N THR A 43 -1.10 3.53 -19.61
CA THR A 43 -1.23 3.96 -18.21
C THR A 43 -2.23 3.08 -17.45
N ASN A 44 -3.40 2.81 -18.03
CA ASN A 44 -4.41 1.95 -17.41
C ASN A 44 -3.91 0.50 -17.25
N ARG A 45 -3.10 0.01 -18.19
CA ARG A 45 -2.47 -1.29 -18.09
C ARG A 45 -1.43 -1.31 -16.98
N LEU A 46 -0.61 -0.27 -16.88
CA LEU A 46 0.41 -0.13 -15.84
C LEU A 46 -0.22 -0.05 -14.44
N LEU A 47 -1.31 0.72 -14.27
CA LEU A 47 -2.08 0.74 -13.04
C LEU A 47 -2.63 -0.65 -12.68
N GLN A 48 -3.23 -1.35 -13.65
CA GLN A 48 -3.77 -2.69 -13.43
C GLN A 48 -2.72 -3.74 -13.06
N THR A 49 -1.44 -3.54 -13.42
CA THR A 49 -0.37 -4.46 -13.06
C THR A 49 0.32 -4.05 -11.76
N ARG A 50 0.76 -2.79 -11.65
CA ARG A 50 1.59 -2.28 -10.54
C ARG A 50 0.80 -1.85 -9.30
N ALA A 51 -0.46 -1.46 -9.44
CA ALA A 51 -1.34 -1.20 -8.29
C ALA A 51 -2.23 -2.41 -7.95
N SER A 52 -1.95 -3.60 -8.52
CA SER A 52 -2.74 -4.79 -8.25
C SER A 52 -2.45 -5.37 -6.86
N ASN A 53 -3.47 -5.97 -6.24
CA ASN A 53 -3.30 -6.70 -4.99
C ASN A 53 -2.24 -7.81 -5.07
N GLU A 54 -2.09 -8.44 -6.24
CA GLU A 54 -1.10 -9.49 -6.46
C GLU A 54 0.32 -8.91 -6.41
N TYR A 55 0.57 -7.81 -7.13
CA TYR A 55 1.86 -7.13 -7.12
C TYR A 55 2.22 -6.58 -5.73
N LEU A 56 1.28 -5.88 -5.08
CA LEU A 56 1.49 -5.33 -3.75
C LEU A 56 1.67 -6.43 -2.69
N ALA A 57 1.03 -7.59 -2.84
CA ALA A 57 1.29 -8.74 -1.98
C ALA A 57 2.68 -9.35 -2.22
N GLY A 58 3.19 -9.31 -3.45
CA GLY A 58 4.57 -9.67 -3.76
C GLY A 58 5.56 -8.76 -3.03
N ILE A 59 5.37 -7.44 -3.10
CA ILE A 59 6.19 -6.46 -2.35
C ILE A 59 6.18 -6.75 -0.86
N PHE A 60 5.00 -7.07 -0.30
CA PHE A 60 4.88 -7.43 1.11
C PHE A 60 5.77 -8.63 1.47
N ASP A 61 5.78 -9.66 0.62
CA ASP A 61 6.56 -10.88 0.81
C ASP A 61 8.05 -10.62 0.63
N ASP A 62 8.44 -9.85 -0.38
CA ASP A 62 9.83 -9.46 -0.65
C ASP A 62 10.46 -8.68 0.51
N LEU A 63 9.64 -7.90 1.23
CA LEU A 63 10.06 -7.15 2.42
C LEU A 63 9.93 -7.93 3.73
N CYS A 64 9.47 -9.19 3.70
CA CYS A 64 9.29 -10.04 4.89
C CYS A 64 8.48 -9.35 6.01
N LEU A 65 7.40 -8.64 5.63
CA LEU A 65 6.59 -7.87 6.57
C LEU A 65 5.64 -8.73 7.44
N ASP A 66 5.69 -10.06 7.33
CA ASP A 66 4.79 -10.97 8.03
C ASP A 66 5.05 -11.06 9.54
N GLU A 67 6.27 -10.73 9.97
CA GLU A 67 6.65 -10.64 11.39
C GLU A 67 6.07 -9.39 12.07
N GLU A 68 5.80 -8.34 11.28
CA GLU A 68 5.33 -7.03 11.76
C GLU A 68 3.79 -6.90 11.78
N ILE A 69 3.07 -7.90 11.28
CA ILE A 69 1.60 -7.92 11.30
C ILE A 69 1.08 -8.54 12.60
N VAL A 70 0.14 -7.83 13.23
CA VAL A 70 -0.73 -8.41 14.27
C VAL A 70 -1.67 -9.43 13.64
N LYS A 71 -1.28 -10.71 13.71
CA LYS A 71 -2.05 -11.84 13.17
C LYS A 71 -3.32 -12.07 14.02
N ASN A 72 -4.42 -12.43 13.36
CA ASN A 72 -5.62 -12.87 14.07
C ASN A 72 -5.31 -14.21 14.76
N PRO A 73 -5.45 -14.35 16.09
CA PRO A 73 -5.17 -15.59 16.80
C PRO A 73 -5.94 -16.82 16.27
N CYS A 74 -7.10 -16.60 15.65
CA CYS A 74 -7.92 -17.66 15.05
C CYS A 74 -7.50 -18.05 13.62
N GLN A 75 -6.56 -17.33 13.01
CA GLN A 75 -6.01 -17.60 11.67
C GLN A 75 -4.49 -17.34 11.65
N PRO A 76 -3.70 -18.11 12.44
CA PRO A 76 -2.29 -17.80 12.68
C PRO A 76 -1.39 -18.00 11.44
N ASP A 77 -1.76 -18.91 10.52
CA ASP A 77 -0.78 -19.45 9.57
C ASP A 77 -0.81 -18.84 8.17
N LYS A 78 -1.86 -18.07 7.80
CA LYS A 78 -1.95 -17.50 6.44
C LYS A 78 -2.51 -16.08 6.44
N ILE A 79 -1.64 -15.13 6.12
CA ILE A 79 -2.03 -13.76 5.78
C ILE A 79 -2.58 -13.78 4.35
N SER A 80 -3.82 -13.33 4.16
CA SER A 80 -4.44 -13.30 2.83
C SER A 80 -3.73 -12.30 1.91
N MET A 81 -3.69 -12.58 0.60
CA MET A 81 -3.14 -11.65 -0.41
C MET A 81 -3.73 -10.23 -0.27
N ARG A 82 -5.04 -10.13 -0.02
CA ARG A 82 -5.69 -8.84 0.21
C ARG A 82 -5.15 -8.14 1.45
N THR A 83 -4.93 -8.87 2.54
CA THR A 83 -4.34 -8.31 3.77
C THR A 83 -2.92 -7.82 3.54
N LYS A 84 -2.11 -8.56 2.76
CA LYS A 84 -0.76 -8.15 2.38
C LYS A 84 -0.77 -6.84 1.59
N ALA A 85 -1.54 -6.78 0.50
CA ALA A 85 -1.70 -5.59 -0.32
C ALA A 85 -2.19 -4.37 0.49
N THR A 86 -3.26 -4.55 1.27
CA THR A 86 -3.80 -3.50 2.16
C THR A 86 -2.77 -3.04 3.19
N THR A 87 -1.82 -3.88 3.59
CA THR A 87 -0.74 -3.47 4.50
C THR A 87 0.26 -2.57 3.81
N VAL A 88 0.68 -2.89 2.58
CA VAL A 88 1.57 -2.03 1.79
C VAL A 88 0.92 -0.67 1.51
N GLU A 89 -0.35 -0.66 1.08
CA GLU A 89 -1.13 0.57 0.93
C GLU A 89 -1.19 1.37 2.24
N ALA A 90 -1.40 0.70 3.37
CA ALA A 90 -1.47 1.37 4.67
C ALA A 90 -0.14 1.97 5.09
N ILE A 91 0.99 1.33 4.77
CA ILE A 91 2.34 1.87 5.02
C ILE A 91 2.54 3.15 4.22
N VAL A 92 2.24 3.14 2.92
CA VAL A 92 2.33 4.35 2.07
C VAL A 92 1.43 5.46 2.63
N GLY A 93 0.19 5.13 3.00
CA GLY A 93 -0.74 6.09 3.60
C GLY A 93 -0.27 6.64 4.95
N ALA A 94 0.38 5.81 5.78
CA ALA A 94 0.94 6.22 7.07
C ALA A 94 2.14 7.17 6.89
N VAL A 95 3.05 6.83 5.97
CA VAL A 95 4.21 7.66 5.64
C VAL A 95 3.76 9.00 5.08
N TYR A 96 2.73 9.03 4.24
CA TYR A 96 2.13 10.29 3.79
C TYR A 96 1.60 11.15 4.95
N GLN A 97 0.98 10.53 5.96
CA GLN A 97 0.47 11.27 7.12
C GLN A 97 1.59 11.88 7.97
N ASP A 98 2.77 11.26 8.00
CA ASP A 98 3.91 11.69 8.82
C ASP A 98 4.84 12.65 8.06
N GLY A 99 5.17 12.31 6.81
CA GLY A 99 6.16 13.00 5.98
C GLY A 99 5.61 13.70 4.72
N GLY A 100 4.29 13.73 4.52
CA GLY A 100 3.67 14.32 3.34
C GLY A 100 3.97 13.56 2.04
N MET A 101 3.78 14.23 0.89
CA MET A 101 4.03 13.59 -0.41
C MET A 101 5.49 13.20 -0.59
N ASP A 102 6.46 14.03 -0.18
CA ASP A 102 7.89 13.74 -0.34
C ASP A 102 8.27 12.41 0.33
N GLY A 103 7.78 12.17 1.54
CA GLY A 103 7.99 10.90 2.24
C GLY A 103 7.32 9.72 1.53
N ALA A 104 6.09 9.90 1.05
CA ALA A 104 5.36 8.85 0.33
C ALA A 104 6.06 8.47 -0.98
N MET A 105 6.53 9.46 -1.75
CA MET A 105 7.24 9.25 -3.02
C MET A 105 8.55 8.51 -2.81
N ALA A 106 9.34 8.90 -1.80
CA ALA A 106 10.59 8.21 -1.46
C ALA A 106 10.36 6.72 -1.12
N VAL A 107 9.25 6.40 -0.45
CA VAL A 107 8.87 5.01 -0.20
C VAL A 107 8.45 4.31 -1.48
N LEU A 108 7.63 4.92 -2.33
CA LEU A 108 7.20 4.31 -3.59
C LEU A 108 8.39 4.01 -4.52
N GLU A 109 9.38 4.90 -4.59
CA GLU A 109 10.63 4.68 -5.30
C GLU A 109 11.41 3.49 -4.71
N TYR A 110 11.54 3.42 -3.38
CA TYR A 110 12.21 2.29 -2.69
C TYR A 110 11.49 0.95 -2.94
N LEU A 111 10.16 0.97 -3.00
CA LEU A 111 9.33 -0.21 -3.28
C LEU A 111 9.32 -0.62 -4.76
N ASN A 112 9.96 0.16 -5.64
CA ASN A 112 10.00 -0.07 -7.08
C ASN A 112 8.60 -0.28 -7.68
N ILE A 113 7.65 0.56 -7.24
CA ILE A 113 6.28 0.64 -7.76
C ILE A 113 6.26 1.40 -9.08
#